data_AF-A0A950HEJ8-F1
#
_entry.id   AF-A0A950HEJ8-F1
#
_cell.length_a   1.000
_cell.length_b   1.000
_cell.length_c   1.000
_cell.angle_alpha   90.00
_cell.angle_beta   90.00
_cell.angle_gamma   90.00
#
_symmetry.space_group_name_H-M   'P 1'
#
loop_
_entity.id
_entity.type
_entity.pdbx_description
1 polymer ?
#
loop_
_entity_poly.entity_id
_entity_poly.type
_entity_poly.pdbx_seq_one_letter_code
_entity_poly.pdbx_strand_id
1 'polypeptide(L)'
;RRFWPGPLTLIVRAASRLPLKVTANTGNVALRIPGSKIPLAVVRAAGLPITATSANLSGAAECTTAVEVRDQLQDRISIIVDGGTSPREIASTIVDLTNPESRWKVIREGAIPSQEISEFFAQGSTTAG
;
A
#
# COMPACT_ATOMS: atom_id res chain seq x y z
N ARG A 1 13.51 2.75 -8.99
CA ARG A 1 12.41 1.85 -9.42
C ARG A 1 12.71 0.38 -9.04
N ARG A 2 13.00 0.08 -7.76
CA ARG A 2 13.45 -1.26 -7.33
C ARG A 2 12.36 -2.13 -6.70
N PHE A 3 11.41 -1.51 -5.98
CA PHE A 3 10.41 -2.21 -5.17
C PHE A 3 8.95 -1.99 -5.63
N TRP A 4 8.76 -1.17 -6.67
CA TRP A 4 7.47 -0.95 -7.34
C TRP A 4 7.55 -1.38 -8.81
N PRO A 5 6.51 -2.04 -9.35
CA PRO A 5 5.33 -2.58 -8.66
C PRO A 5 5.70 -3.67 -7.63
N GLY A 6 5.04 -3.70 -6.46
CA GLY A 6 5.41 -4.65 -5.42
C GLY A 6 4.83 -4.36 -4.03
N PRO A 7 5.37 -5.02 -2.98
CA PRO A 7 4.87 -4.92 -1.61
C PRO A 7 5.56 -3.81 -0.80
N LEU A 8 5.86 -2.67 -1.43
CA LEU A 8 6.31 -1.46 -0.75
C LEU A 8 5.16 -0.45 -0.69
N THR A 9 5.01 0.22 0.44
CA THR A 9 4.14 1.38 0.62
C THR A 9 5.01 2.56 1.07
N LEU A 10 4.84 3.72 0.44
CA LEU A 10 5.59 4.94 0.76
C LEU A 10 4.65 5.98 1.37
N ILE A 11 5.02 6.51 2.53
CA ILE A 11 4.37 7.69 3.12
C ILE A 11 5.11 8.92 2.62
N VAL A 12 4.36 9.84 2.01
CA VAL A 12 4.86 11.11 1.46
C VAL A 12 3.94 12.25 1.88
N ARG A 13 4.42 13.50 1.77
CA ARG A 13 3.55 14.66 1.94
C ARG A 13 2.50 14.69 0.85
N ALA A 14 1.24 14.87 1.24
CA ALA A 14 0.15 14.97 0.31
C ALA A 14 0.21 16.32 -0.44
N ALA A 15 -0.18 16.31 -1.71
CA ALA A 15 -0.41 17.55 -2.44
C ALA A 15 -1.64 18.28 -1.84
N SER A 16 -1.62 19.61 -1.85
CA SER A 16 -2.71 20.44 -1.31
C SER A 16 -4.09 20.18 -1.93
N ARG A 17 -4.12 19.66 -3.17
CA ARG A 17 -5.34 19.26 -3.88
C ARG A 17 -5.99 17.97 -3.37
N LEU A 18 -5.31 17.19 -2.52
CA LEU A 18 -5.84 15.92 -2.03
C LEU A 18 -6.84 16.18 -0.90
N PRO A 19 -8.04 15.57 -0.91
CA PRO A 19 -9.02 15.77 0.16
C PRO A 19 -8.46 15.35 1.52
N LEU A 20 -8.74 16.14 2.56
CA LEU A 20 -8.28 15.87 3.94
C LEU A 20 -8.70 14.49 4.48
N LYS A 21 -9.86 13.98 4.03
CA LYS A 21 -10.32 12.64 4.38
C LYS A 21 -9.36 11.53 3.92
N VAL A 22 -8.64 11.75 2.82
CA VAL A 22 -7.66 10.79 2.29
C VAL A 22 -6.37 10.81 3.11
N THR A 23 -6.04 11.94 3.74
CA THR A 23 -4.82 12.11 4.54
C THR A 23 -5.04 11.84 6.03
N ALA A 24 -6.26 11.50 6.43
CA ALA A 24 -6.68 11.42 7.84
C ALA A 24 -6.28 12.69 8.64
N ASN A 25 -6.34 13.86 8.01
CA ASN A 25 -5.90 15.16 8.55
C ASN A 25 -4.41 15.25 8.94
N THR A 26 -3.57 14.27 8.58
CA THR A 26 -2.13 14.28 8.93
C THR A 26 -1.28 15.12 7.97
N GLY A 27 -1.83 15.47 6.79
CA GLY A 27 -1.08 16.08 5.69
C GLY A 27 -0.20 15.10 4.90
N ASN A 28 -0.19 13.82 5.27
CA ASN A 28 0.56 12.76 4.60
C ASN A 28 -0.37 11.79 3.88
N VAL A 29 0.17 11.10 2.86
CA VAL A 29 -0.53 10.05 2.12
C VAL A 29 0.37 8.83 1.93
N ALA A 30 -0.20 7.64 2.11
CA ALA A 30 0.46 6.38 1.81
C ALA A 30 0.14 5.94 0.38
N LEU A 31 1.16 5.66 -0.42
CA LEU A 31 1.05 5.26 -1.81
C LEU A 31 1.63 3.85 -2.01
N ARG A 32 1.02 3.07 -2.90
CA ARG A 32 1.53 1.76 -3.34
C ARG A 32 1.18 1.53 -4.81
N ILE A 33 2.13 0.95 -5.55
CA ILE A 33 1.84 0.34 -6.85
C ILE A 33 1.87 -1.18 -6.64
N PRO A 34 0.71 -1.87 -6.59
CA PRO A 34 0.66 -3.29 -6.28
C PRO A 34 1.29 -4.14 -7.39
N GLY A 35 1.96 -5.23 -7.02
CA GLY A 35 2.57 -6.19 -7.96
C GLY A 35 1.58 -7.17 -8.61
N SER A 36 0.30 -7.11 -8.25
CA SER A 36 -0.74 -8.01 -8.77
C SER A 36 -1.47 -7.43 -9.99
N LYS A 37 -1.73 -8.26 -10.99
CA LYS A 37 -2.39 -7.88 -12.25
C LYS A 37 -3.83 -7.38 -12.02
N ILE A 38 -4.55 -7.96 -11.08
CA ILE A 38 -5.98 -7.67 -10.87
C ILE A 38 -6.19 -6.26 -10.30
N PRO A 39 -5.56 -5.85 -9.16
CA PRO A 39 -5.67 -4.48 -8.67
C PRO A 39 -5.21 -3.44 -9.70
N LEU A 40 -4.16 -3.73 -10.46
CA LEU A 40 -3.69 -2.85 -11.54
C LEU A 40 -4.73 -2.71 -12.66
N ALA A 41 -5.40 -3.80 -13.06
CA ALA A 41 -6.46 -3.75 -14.06
C ALA A 41 -7.67 -2.94 -13.57
N VAL A 42 -8.06 -3.09 -12.31
CA VAL A 42 -9.16 -2.32 -11.69
C VAL A 42 -8.83 -0.82 -11.68
N VAL A 43 -7.62 -0.43 -11.23
CA VAL A 43 -7.19 0.98 -11.23
C VAL A 43 -7.16 1.55 -12.66
N ARG A 44 -6.67 0.77 -13.64
CA ARG A 44 -6.65 1.19 -15.05
C ARG A 44 -8.07 1.37 -15.63
N ALA A 45 -8.97 0.45 -15.34
CA ALA A 45 -10.35 0.51 -15.80
C ALA A 45 -11.12 1.68 -15.16
N ALA A 46 -10.85 1.97 -13.88
CA ALA A 46 -11.45 3.10 -13.17
C ALA A 46 -10.91 4.46 -13.64
N GLY A 47 -9.69 4.51 -14.20
CA GLY A 47 -9.06 5.74 -14.66
C GLY A 47 -8.66 6.71 -13.55
N LEU A 48 -8.65 6.25 -12.29
CA LEU A 48 -8.38 7.08 -11.11
C LEU A 48 -7.69 6.30 -9.98
N PRO A 49 -6.92 6.97 -9.09
CA PRO A 49 -6.33 6.32 -7.93
C PRO A 49 -7.40 5.77 -6.99
N ILE A 50 -7.17 4.57 -6.44
CA ILE A 50 -8.11 3.92 -5.52
C ILE A 50 -7.51 3.93 -4.11
N THR A 51 -8.28 4.43 -3.14
CA THR A 51 -8.00 4.22 -1.72
C THR A 51 -8.48 2.82 -1.34
N ALA A 52 -7.62 2.03 -0.70
CA ALA A 52 -7.97 0.68 -0.27
C ALA A 52 -7.44 0.38 1.12
N THR A 53 -8.24 -0.33 1.91
CA THR A 53 -7.85 -1.03 3.14
C THR A 53 -7.97 -2.54 2.91
N SER A 54 -7.61 -3.34 3.90
CA SER A 54 -7.93 -4.76 3.89
C SER A 54 -9.46 -4.96 3.76
N ALA A 55 -9.88 -5.97 3.00
CA ALA A 55 -11.28 -6.21 2.65
C ALA A 55 -12.01 -7.03 3.73
N ASN A 56 -11.98 -6.53 4.96
CA ASN A 56 -12.56 -7.15 6.14
C ASN A 56 -13.21 -6.08 7.05
N LEU A 57 -14.12 -6.52 7.91
CA LEU A 57 -14.64 -5.72 9.01
C LEU A 57 -13.50 -5.40 9.98
N SER A 58 -13.54 -4.20 10.56
CA SER A 58 -12.55 -3.79 11.54
C SER A 58 -12.49 -4.76 12.71
N GLY A 59 -11.28 -5.27 13.00
CA GLY A 59 -11.03 -6.26 14.05
C GLY A 59 -11.26 -7.73 13.64
N ALA A 60 -11.84 -7.99 12.48
CA ALA A 60 -12.01 -9.34 11.96
C ALA A 60 -10.76 -9.83 11.19
N ALA A 61 -10.68 -11.13 10.94
CA ALA A 61 -9.62 -11.72 10.14
C ALA A 61 -9.65 -11.19 8.70
N GLU A 62 -8.45 -10.99 8.13
CA GLU A 62 -8.32 -10.60 6.72
C GLU A 62 -8.87 -11.70 5.80
N CYS A 63 -9.61 -11.28 4.76
CA CYS A 63 -10.11 -12.17 3.73
C CYS A 63 -9.04 -12.39 2.64
N THR A 64 -8.92 -13.63 2.19
CA THR A 64 -8.06 -14.06 1.10
C THR A 64 -8.82 -14.61 -0.11
N THR A 65 -10.14 -14.76 0.01
CA THR A 65 -11.02 -15.24 -1.07
C THR A 65 -12.23 -14.31 -1.23
N ALA A 66 -12.81 -14.28 -2.44
CA ALA A 66 -14.05 -13.54 -2.69
C ALA A 66 -15.22 -14.07 -1.83
N VAL A 67 -15.23 -15.37 -1.51
CA VAL A 67 -16.22 -16.00 -0.63
C VAL A 67 -16.12 -15.42 0.77
N GLU A 68 -14.92 -15.38 1.38
CA GLU A 68 -14.73 -14.77 2.70
C GLU A 68 -15.14 -13.29 2.71
N VAL A 69 -14.82 -12.54 1.65
CA VAL A 69 -15.23 -11.13 1.51
C VAL A 69 -16.75 -11.01 1.48
N ARG A 70 -17.43 -11.81 0.64
CA ARG A 70 -18.89 -11.80 0.53
C ARG A 70 -19.56 -12.17 1.85
N ASP A 71 -19.09 -13.23 2.49
CA ASP A 71 -19.69 -13.75 3.71
C ASP A 71 -19.52 -12.76 4.87
N GLN A 72 -18.40 -12.02 4.90
CA GLN A 72 -18.09 -11.05 5.95
C GLN A 72 -18.69 -9.65 5.71
N LEU A 73 -18.65 -9.14 4.47
CA LEU A 73 -19.10 -7.79 4.15
C LEU A 73 -20.55 -7.73 3.64
N GLN A 74 -21.10 -8.86 3.16
CA GLN A 74 -22.49 -8.99 2.72
C GLN A 74 -22.93 -7.81 1.83
N ASP A 75 -24.07 -7.18 2.14
CA ASP A 75 -24.65 -6.08 1.37
C ASP A 75 -23.96 -4.72 1.57
N ARG A 76 -22.82 -4.66 2.28
CA ARG A 76 -22.06 -3.41 2.51
C ARG A 76 -21.23 -2.98 1.32
N ILE A 77 -21.06 -3.84 0.32
CA ILE A 77 -20.25 -3.57 -0.87
C ILE A 77 -21.04 -3.89 -2.13
N SER A 78 -20.91 -3.03 -3.15
CA SER A 78 -21.69 -3.17 -4.38
C SER A 78 -21.07 -4.15 -5.38
N ILE A 79 -19.75 -4.37 -5.32
CA ILE A 79 -19.00 -5.13 -6.30
C ILE A 79 -17.89 -5.92 -5.61
N ILE A 80 -17.73 -7.18 -5.99
CA ILE A 80 -16.58 -8.04 -5.67
C ILE A 80 -15.93 -8.46 -6.99
N VAL A 81 -14.63 -8.27 -7.12
CA VAL A 81 -13.84 -8.81 -8.23
C VAL A 81 -13.19 -10.10 -7.76
N ASP A 82 -13.70 -11.24 -8.23
CA ASP A 82 -13.14 -12.55 -7.88
C ASP A 82 -11.89 -12.85 -8.73
N GLY A 83 -10.74 -12.86 -8.07
CA GLY A 83 -9.44 -13.19 -8.65
C GLY A 83 -8.90 -14.56 -8.24
N GLY A 84 -9.72 -15.39 -7.59
CA GLY A 84 -9.28 -16.57 -6.87
C GLY A 84 -8.65 -16.23 -5.51
N THR A 85 -8.06 -17.25 -4.88
CA THR A 85 -7.38 -17.10 -3.59
C THR A 85 -6.16 -16.20 -3.73
N SER A 86 -6.15 -15.07 -3.02
CA SER A 86 -4.94 -14.27 -2.90
C SER A 86 -3.87 -15.06 -2.16
N PRO A 87 -2.61 -15.04 -2.59
CA PRO A 87 -1.53 -15.55 -1.75
C PRO A 87 -1.60 -14.85 -0.40
N ARG A 88 -1.42 -15.60 0.71
CA ARG A 88 -1.17 -14.99 2.03
C ARG A 88 0.19 -14.30 1.97
N GLU A 89 0.21 -13.11 1.40
CA GLU A 89 1.38 -12.26 1.39
C GLU A 89 1.52 -11.62 2.76
N ILE A 90 2.75 -11.64 3.26
CA ILE A 90 3.16 -10.74 4.33
C ILE A 90 2.78 -9.33 3.89
N ALA A 91 2.18 -8.55 4.80
CA ALA A 91 1.74 -7.20 4.49
C ALA A 91 2.88 -6.34 3.89
N SER A 92 2.53 -5.28 3.16
CA SER A 92 3.55 -4.42 2.54
C SER A 92 4.47 -3.78 3.57
N THR A 93 5.77 -3.69 3.28
CA THR A 93 6.70 -2.85 4.04
C THR A 93 6.31 -1.39 3.87
N ILE A 94 6.35 -0.61 4.95
CA ILE A 94 5.97 0.81 4.94
C ILE A 94 7.20 1.65 5.25
N VAL A 95 7.55 2.57 4.36
CA VAL A 95 8.64 3.53 4.54
C VAL A 95 8.08 4.95 4.54
N ASP A 96 8.44 5.71 5.56
CA ASP A 96 8.13 7.13 5.67
C ASP A 96 9.28 7.98 5.12
N LEU A 97 8.93 8.88 4.20
CA LEU A 97 9.85 9.82 3.54
C LEU A 97 9.55 11.29 3.93
N THR A 98 8.72 11.51 4.95
CA THR A 98 8.22 12.85 5.31
C THR A 98 9.00 13.53 6.43
N ASN A 99 9.82 12.78 7.16
CA ASN A 99 10.62 13.31 8.26
C ASN A 99 11.73 14.24 7.73
N PRO A 100 11.78 15.52 8.15
CA PRO A 100 12.85 16.43 7.74
C PRO A 100 14.23 16.07 8.30
N GLU A 101 14.30 15.37 9.44
CA GLU A 101 15.56 15.01 10.12
C GLU A 101 16.17 13.71 9.57
N SER A 102 15.35 12.83 9.00
CA SER A 102 15.79 11.54 8.45
C SER A 102 15.27 11.38 7.02
N ARG A 103 16.16 11.14 6.05
CA ARG A 103 15.79 10.94 4.63
C ARG A 103 14.74 9.85 4.41
N TRP A 104 14.68 8.84 5.28
CA TRP A 104 13.69 7.77 5.27
C TRP A 104 13.62 7.08 6.64
N LYS A 105 12.50 6.42 6.95
CA LYS A 105 12.33 5.56 8.13
C LYS A 105 11.41 4.37 7.79
N VAL A 106 11.80 3.15 8.13
CA VAL A 106 10.87 2.00 8.07
C VAL A 106 9.89 2.12 9.24
N ILE A 107 8.60 2.24 8.94
CA ILE A 107 7.52 2.32 9.94
C ILE A 107 6.97 0.93 10.27
N ARG A 108 6.96 0.05 9.27
CA ARG A 108 6.55 -1.34 9.41
C ARG A 108 7.37 -2.20 8.47
N GLU A 109 8.05 -3.18 9.02
CA GLU A 109 8.62 -4.27 8.23
C GLU A 109 7.50 -5.19 7.72
N GLY A 110 7.59 -5.58 6.46
CA GLY A 110 6.61 -6.41 5.77
C GLY A 110 7.32 -7.39 4.84
N ALA A 111 6.76 -7.64 3.66
CA ALA A 111 7.35 -8.58 2.69
C ALA A 111 8.75 -8.17 2.18
N ILE A 112 9.17 -6.92 2.37
CA ILE A 112 10.54 -6.44 2.08
C ILE A 112 11.24 -6.23 3.42
N PRO A 113 12.33 -6.97 3.72
CA PRO A 113 13.09 -6.79 4.95
C PRO A 113 13.62 -5.37 5.09
N SER A 114 13.65 -4.83 6.32
CA SER A 114 14.18 -3.47 6.57
C SER A 114 15.64 -3.33 6.15
N GLN A 115 16.40 -4.44 6.19
CA GLN A 115 17.78 -4.49 5.70
C GLN A 115 17.87 -4.16 4.20
N GLU A 116 17.02 -4.75 3.36
CA GLU A 116 17.05 -4.51 1.90
C GLU A 116 16.70 -3.04 1.58
N ILE A 117 15.79 -2.43 2.35
CA ILE A 117 15.49 -0.99 2.26
C ILE A 117 16.71 -0.15 2.64
N SER A 118 17.38 -0.53 3.74
CA SER A 118 18.55 0.20 4.26
C SER A 118 19.71 0.16 3.26
N GLU A 119 20.01 -1.02 2.71
CA GLU A 119 21.05 -1.22 1.70
C GLU A 119 20.76 -0.41 0.44
N PHE A 120 19.50 -0.37 -0.01
CA PHE A 120 19.09 0.43 -1.16
C PHE A 120 19.38 1.93 -0.97
N PHE A 121 19.06 2.49 0.20
CA PHE A 121 19.32 3.91 0.47
C PHE A 121 20.79 4.22 0.77
N ALA A 122 21.55 3.26 1.31
CA ALA A 122 22.99 3.40 1.50
C ALA A 122 23.72 3.54 0.16
N GLN A 123 23.38 2.70 -0.83
CA GLN A 123 23.96 2.76 -2.18
C GLN A 123 23.70 4.09 -2.90
N GLY A 124 22.51 4.67 -2.71
CA GLY A 124 22.13 5.96 -3.31
C GLY A 124 22.80 7.19 -2.68
N SER A 125 23.50 7.04 -1.54
CA SER A 125 24.22 8.13 -0.89
C SER A 125 25.66 8.27 -1.39
N THR A 126 26.20 7.24 -2.06
CA THR A 126 27.60 7.20 -2.54
C THR A 126 27.80 7.86 -3.91
N THR A 127 26.73 8.15 -4.66
CA THR A 127 26.80 8.71 -6.03
C THR A 127 26.56 10.23 -6.10
N ALA A 128 26.58 10.93 -4.97
CA ALA A 128 26.36 12.38 -4.88
C ALA A 128 27.61 13.15 -4.42
N GLY A 129 28.78 12.77 -4.95
CA GLY A 129 30.06 13.46 -4.78
C GLY A 129 30.67 13.82 -6.13
#